data_AF-A0A662YY33-F1
#
_entry.id   AF-A0A662YY33-F1
#
_cell.length_a   1.000
_cell.length_b   1.000
_cell.length_c   1.000
_cell.angle_alpha   90.00
_cell.angle_beta   90.00
_cell.angle_gamma   90.00
#
_symmetry.space_group_name_H-M   'P 1'
#
loop_
_entity.id
_entity.type
_entity.pdbx_description
1 polymer ?
#
loop_
_entity_poly.entity_id
_entity_poly.type
_entity_poly.pdbx_seq_one_letter_code
_entity_poly.pdbx_strand_id
1 'polypeptide(L)'
;MPTAILYLGYDFTTYADGLKDKMAVESVKEKCKGMLVQMARQLLAQLPASISILEKLDMLHPKEALSQLKRPITTIAQEFQVVCQDIRETKKQWSNLTNKTWDKIADESSFWFEVYEDRDAAGDRRFSHVALFALAILTLSVSNAAVEQTFSTVTIMKTKLRNRLQCKTLESLLQVKYCLKWRGQDCSSFHRTPQMLQKFNSNMISPRNRTAWKLYSWKPTFLVP
;
A
#
# COMPACT_ATOMS: atom_id res chain seq x y z
N MET A 1 -13.17 15.87 -19.15
CA MET A 1 -13.34 14.71 -20.07
C MET A 1 -14.81 14.55 -20.42
N PRO A 2 -15.18 14.53 -21.71
CA PRO A 2 -16.51 14.16 -22.17
C PRO A 2 -16.80 12.69 -21.87
N THR A 3 -18.04 12.35 -21.46
CA THR A 3 -18.49 10.96 -21.20
C THR A 3 -18.43 10.07 -22.44
N ALA A 4 -18.53 10.66 -23.64
CA ALA A 4 -18.49 9.96 -24.92
C ALA A 4 -17.18 9.19 -25.19
N ILE A 5 -16.09 9.48 -24.47
CA ILE A 5 -14.75 8.92 -24.71
C ILE A 5 -14.39 7.85 -23.66
N LEU A 6 -15.19 7.68 -22.60
CA LEU A 6 -14.87 6.76 -21.51
C LEU A 6 -15.26 5.32 -21.84
N TYR A 7 -14.31 4.56 -22.38
CA TYR A 7 -14.46 3.12 -22.58
C TYR A 7 -14.32 2.37 -21.25
N LEU A 8 -15.44 1.87 -20.71
CA LEU A 8 -15.50 1.12 -19.45
C LEU A 8 -15.27 -0.39 -19.64
N GLY A 9 -14.83 -0.82 -20.83
CA GLY A 9 -14.56 -2.21 -21.17
C GLY A 9 -15.69 -2.90 -21.94
N TYR A 10 -15.32 -3.94 -22.68
CA TYR A 10 -16.20 -4.70 -23.59
C TYR A 10 -17.40 -5.32 -22.86
N ASP A 11 -17.15 -5.93 -21.70
CA ASP A 11 -18.19 -6.57 -20.88
C ASP A 11 -19.19 -5.52 -20.39
N PHE A 12 -18.72 -4.36 -19.95
CA PHE A 12 -19.62 -3.30 -19.49
C PHE A 12 -20.50 -2.78 -20.62
N THR A 13 -19.96 -2.60 -21.82
CA THR A 13 -20.74 -2.14 -22.98
C THR A 13 -21.79 -3.18 -23.42
N THR A 14 -21.45 -4.47 -23.43
CA THR A 14 -22.39 -5.54 -23.79
C THR A 14 -23.49 -5.72 -22.75
N TYR A 15 -23.18 -5.62 -21.45
CA TYR A 15 -24.20 -5.64 -20.40
C TYR A 15 -25.07 -4.37 -20.39
N ALA A 16 -24.52 -3.22 -20.77
CA ALA A 16 -25.25 -1.95 -20.84
C ALA A 16 -26.25 -1.92 -22.02
N ASP A 17 -25.90 -2.49 -23.17
CA ASP A 17 -26.79 -2.56 -24.34
C ASP A 17 -27.99 -3.49 -24.12
N GLY A 18 -27.86 -4.47 -23.23
CA GLY A 18 -28.95 -5.37 -22.83
C GLY A 18 -29.96 -4.79 -21.84
N LEU A 19 -29.73 -3.59 -21.30
CA LEU A 19 -30.57 -2.96 -20.28
C LEU A 19 -31.52 -1.92 -20.88
N LYS A 20 -32.82 -2.01 -20.56
CA LYS A 20 -33.86 -1.06 -21.03
C LYS A 20 -33.74 0.33 -20.40
N ASP A 21 -33.18 0.43 -19.20
CA ASP A 21 -33.05 1.69 -18.46
C ASP A 21 -31.72 2.38 -18.78
N LYS A 22 -31.73 3.17 -19.86
CA LYS A 22 -30.57 3.94 -20.33
C LYS A 22 -30.15 5.05 -19.34
N MET A 23 -31.08 5.54 -18.51
CA MET A 23 -30.79 6.61 -17.54
C MET A 23 -29.97 6.08 -16.36
N ALA A 24 -30.30 4.88 -15.86
CA ALA A 24 -29.52 4.23 -14.81
C ALA A 24 -28.09 3.90 -15.27
N VAL A 25 -27.94 3.44 -16.52
CA VAL A 25 -26.62 3.16 -17.12
C VAL A 25 -25.78 4.44 -17.20
N GLU A 26 -26.35 5.55 -17.65
CA GLU A 26 -25.62 6.82 -17.75
C GLU A 26 -25.23 7.36 -16.36
N SER A 27 -26.09 7.19 -15.34
CA SER A 27 -25.76 7.55 -13.95
C SER A 27 -24.57 6.74 -13.41
N VAL A 28 -24.49 5.44 -13.74
CA VAL A 28 -23.36 4.59 -13.36
C VAL A 28 -22.08 5.03 -14.09
N LYS A 29 -22.16 5.34 -15.39
CA LYS A 29 -21.02 5.86 -16.16
C LYS A 29 -20.46 7.14 -15.56
N GLU A 30 -21.33 8.08 -15.18
CA GLU A 30 -20.91 9.35 -14.58
C GLU A 30 -20.27 9.14 -13.20
N LYS A 31 -20.76 8.19 -12.40
CA LYS A 31 -20.13 7.82 -11.12
C LYS A 31 -18.76 7.18 -11.32
N CYS A 32 -18.62 6.26 -12.27
CA CYS A 32 -17.34 5.63 -12.60
C CYS A 32 -16.33 6.68 -13.08
N LYS A 33 -16.77 7.60 -13.93
CA LYS A 33 -15.97 8.76 -14.36
C LYS A 33 -15.54 9.62 -13.18
N GLY A 34 -16.46 9.98 -12.29
CA GLY A 34 -16.16 10.74 -11.09
C GLY A 34 -15.13 10.06 -10.21
N MET A 35 -15.23 8.74 -10.06
CA MET A 35 -14.27 7.94 -9.32
C MET A 35 -12.89 7.93 -9.98
N LEU A 36 -12.80 7.73 -11.29
CA LEU A 36 -11.53 7.76 -12.04
C LEU A 36 -10.88 9.14 -12.00
N VAL A 37 -11.66 10.21 -12.14
CA VAL A 37 -11.16 11.59 -12.03
C VAL A 37 -10.65 11.87 -10.63
N GLN A 38 -11.38 11.45 -9.59
CA GLN A 38 -10.96 11.66 -8.21
C GLN A 38 -9.71 10.85 -7.88
N MET A 39 -9.62 9.61 -8.36
CA MET A 39 -8.44 8.77 -8.24
C MET A 39 -7.24 9.40 -8.96
N ALA A 40 -7.41 9.87 -10.19
CA ALA A 40 -6.34 10.55 -10.93
C ALA A 40 -5.89 11.84 -10.22
N ARG A 41 -6.81 12.62 -9.65
CA ARG A 41 -6.48 13.81 -8.86
C ARG A 41 -5.71 13.45 -7.59
N GLN A 42 -6.12 12.40 -6.88
CA GLN A 42 -5.42 11.95 -5.67
C GLN A 42 -4.03 11.40 -5.99
N LEU A 43 -3.89 10.66 -7.09
CA LEU A 43 -2.58 10.21 -7.59
C LEU A 43 -1.69 11.40 -7.98
N LEU A 44 -2.23 12.37 -8.72
CA LEU A 44 -1.51 13.59 -9.09
C LEU A 44 -1.17 14.48 -7.89
N ALA A 45 -1.98 14.47 -6.83
CA ALA A 45 -1.71 15.23 -5.60
C ALA A 45 -0.70 14.53 -4.68
N GLN A 46 -0.58 13.20 -4.76
CA GLN A 46 0.44 12.45 -4.03
C GLN A 46 1.80 12.43 -4.73
N LEU A 47 1.82 12.62 -6.05
CA LEU A 47 3.06 12.72 -6.82
C LEU A 47 3.54 14.18 -6.83
N PRO A 48 4.80 14.48 -6.48
CA PRO A 48 5.36 15.79 -6.76
C PRO A 48 5.31 16.03 -8.27
N ALA A 49 5.09 17.29 -8.69
CA ALA A 49 4.75 17.69 -10.06
C ALA A 49 5.76 17.32 -11.16
N SER A 50 6.87 16.66 -10.83
CA SER A 50 7.86 16.19 -11.77
C SER A 50 8.12 14.68 -11.60
N ILE A 51 7.58 13.89 -12.54
CA ILE A 51 7.85 12.46 -12.70
C ILE A 51 9.37 12.19 -12.83
N SER A 52 10.14 13.17 -13.31
CA SER A 52 11.61 13.13 -13.35
C SER A 52 12.28 13.06 -11.96
N ILE A 53 11.55 13.29 -10.86
CA ILE A 53 12.05 13.01 -9.50
C ILE A 53 11.98 11.51 -9.20
N LEU A 54 10.98 10.79 -9.72
CA LEU A 54 10.87 9.34 -9.52
C LEU A 54 12.00 8.59 -10.22
N GLU A 55 12.43 9.03 -11.39
CA GLU A 55 13.64 8.49 -12.05
C GLU A 55 14.92 8.76 -11.23
N LYS A 56 14.90 9.78 -10.36
CA LYS A 56 16.02 10.05 -9.45
C LYS A 56 15.96 9.15 -8.22
N LEU A 57 14.82 8.54 -7.87
CA LEU A 57 14.75 7.60 -6.73
C LEU A 57 15.61 6.35 -6.93
N ASP A 58 15.95 5.99 -8.17
CA ASP A 58 16.89 4.90 -8.48
C ASP A 58 18.25 5.08 -7.76
N MET A 59 18.60 6.32 -7.37
CA MET A 59 19.81 6.57 -6.59
C MET A 59 19.79 5.93 -5.19
N LEU A 60 18.60 5.61 -4.65
CA LEU A 60 18.44 4.96 -3.34
C LEU A 60 18.63 3.44 -3.40
N HIS A 61 18.79 2.86 -4.60
CA HIS A 61 19.14 1.46 -4.75
C HIS A 61 20.52 1.21 -4.12
N PRO A 62 20.73 0.14 -3.32
CA PRO A 62 22.00 -0.11 -2.60
C PRO A 62 23.25 -0.02 -3.47
N LYS A 63 23.19 -0.51 -4.71
CA LYS A 63 24.27 -0.40 -5.71
C LYS A 63 24.67 1.04 -6.06
N GLU A 64 23.68 1.92 -6.26
CA GLU A 64 23.91 3.33 -6.59
C GLU A 64 24.27 4.14 -5.33
N ALA A 65 23.63 3.82 -4.20
CA ALA A 65 23.90 4.44 -2.91
C ALA A 65 25.32 4.14 -2.40
N LEU A 66 25.94 3.02 -2.80
CA LEU A 66 27.31 2.64 -2.46
C LEU A 66 28.36 3.03 -3.52
N SER A 67 27.92 3.54 -4.68
CA SER A 67 28.82 3.97 -5.75
C SER A 67 29.74 5.12 -5.30
N GLN A 68 30.95 5.16 -5.85
CA GLN A 68 31.91 6.26 -5.65
C GLN A 68 31.45 7.54 -6.40
N LEU A 69 30.65 7.39 -7.46
CA LEU A 69 30.08 8.48 -8.27
C LEU A 69 28.61 8.72 -7.88
N LYS A 70 28.36 9.15 -6.64
CA LYS A 70 27.00 9.40 -6.17
C LYS A 70 26.41 10.67 -6.77
N ARG A 71 25.17 10.58 -7.21
CA ARG A 71 24.36 11.77 -7.49
C ARG A 71 24.04 12.48 -6.16
N PRO A 72 23.98 13.82 -6.14
CA PRO A 72 23.69 14.55 -4.92
C PRO A 72 22.23 14.33 -4.49
N ILE A 73 22.04 13.85 -3.25
CA ILE A 73 20.71 13.65 -2.66
C ILE A 73 19.95 14.96 -2.41
N THR A 74 20.64 16.11 -2.51
CA THR A 74 20.10 17.43 -2.19
C THR A 74 18.86 17.78 -3.00
N THR A 75 18.78 17.37 -4.27
CA THR A 75 17.62 17.64 -5.12
C THR A 75 16.38 16.90 -4.62
N ILE A 76 16.51 15.64 -4.20
CA ILE A 76 15.37 14.88 -3.65
C ILE A 76 15.04 15.37 -2.23
N ALA A 77 16.05 15.66 -1.41
CA ALA A 77 15.86 16.15 -0.05
C ALA A 77 15.16 17.51 0.02
N GLN A 78 15.36 18.39 -0.98
CA GLN A 78 14.68 19.68 -1.08
C GLN A 78 13.21 19.53 -1.51
N GLU A 79 12.93 18.66 -2.46
CA GLU A 79 11.56 18.41 -2.94
C GLU A 79 10.72 17.68 -1.88
N PHE A 80 11.35 16.78 -1.11
CA PHE A 80 10.73 16.07 0.02
C PHE A 80 11.08 16.69 1.37
N GLN A 81 11.08 18.03 1.47
CA GLN A 81 11.41 18.73 2.72
C GLN A 81 10.46 18.37 3.88
N VAL A 82 9.23 17.96 3.59
CA VAL A 82 8.27 17.49 4.60
C VAL A 82 8.74 16.19 5.27
N VAL A 83 9.52 15.37 4.56
CA VAL A 83 10.03 14.08 5.04
C VAL A 83 11.48 14.20 5.54
N CYS A 84 12.27 15.10 4.94
CA CYS A 84 13.65 15.34 5.33
C CYS A 84 13.73 16.30 6.53
N GLN A 85 13.99 15.77 7.73
CA GLN A 85 14.14 16.56 8.95
C GLN A 85 15.36 17.50 8.91
N ASP A 86 16.48 17.05 8.34
CA ASP A 86 17.71 17.86 8.18
C ASP A 86 18.46 17.51 6.89
N ILE A 87 18.41 18.44 5.93
CA ILE A 87 19.06 18.29 4.62
C ILE A 87 20.59 18.29 4.73
N ARG A 88 21.16 19.04 5.69
CA ARG A 88 22.63 19.17 5.83
C ARG A 88 23.22 17.88 6.37
N GLU A 89 22.63 17.34 7.43
CA GLU A 89 23.12 16.09 8.03
C GLU A 89 22.84 14.90 7.11
N THR A 90 21.71 14.90 6.39
CA THR A 90 21.41 13.90 5.36
C THR A 90 22.49 13.89 4.27
N LYS A 91 22.92 15.05 3.77
CA LYS A 91 23.97 15.14 2.75
C LYS A 91 25.31 14.58 3.26
N LYS A 92 25.68 14.93 4.50
CA LYS A 92 26.94 14.48 5.13
C LYS A 92 26.95 12.96 5.33
N GLN A 93 25.86 12.42 5.88
CA GLN A 93 25.68 10.98 6.08
C GLN A 93 25.67 10.23 4.74
N TRP A 94 25.06 10.79 3.69
CA TRP A 94 25.01 10.20 2.34
C TRP A 94 26.40 10.03 1.73
N SER A 95 27.27 11.03 1.87
CA SER A 95 28.67 10.95 1.43
C SER A 95 29.46 9.91 2.22
N ASN A 96 29.25 9.82 3.54
CA ASN A 96 29.97 8.90 4.42
C ASN A 96 29.55 7.43 4.28
N LEU A 97 28.41 7.16 3.65
CA LEU A 97 27.85 5.82 3.52
C LEU A 97 28.71 4.85 2.70
N THR A 98 29.61 5.34 1.83
CA THR A 98 30.59 4.52 1.08
C THR A 98 31.80 4.11 1.91
N ASN A 99 32.05 4.77 3.05
CA ASN A 99 33.22 4.49 3.87
C ASN A 99 33.08 3.18 4.67
N LYS A 100 31.89 2.57 4.65
CA LYS A 100 31.57 1.32 5.34
C LYS A 100 31.04 0.29 4.35
N THR A 101 31.41 -0.97 4.59
CA THR A 101 30.86 -2.14 3.89
C THR A 101 29.60 -2.61 4.60
N TRP A 102 28.60 -3.02 3.82
CA TRP A 102 27.28 -3.44 4.29
C TRP A 102 26.99 -4.86 3.83
N ASP A 103 26.32 -5.64 4.67
CA ASP A 103 26.14 -7.08 4.43
C ASP A 103 24.87 -7.35 3.61
N LYS A 104 23.79 -6.60 3.83
CA LYS A 104 22.47 -6.84 3.21
C LYS A 104 22.22 -5.99 1.96
N ILE A 105 23.02 -6.17 0.92
CA ILE A 105 22.90 -5.41 -0.35
C ILE A 105 21.79 -5.99 -1.27
N ALA A 106 21.29 -7.20 -0.99
CA ALA A 106 20.37 -7.92 -1.87
C ALA A 106 18.92 -7.39 -1.84
N ASP A 107 18.49 -6.79 -0.73
CA ASP A 107 17.14 -6.23 -0.57
C ASP A 107 17.24 -4.78 -0.11
N GLU A 108 16.57 -3.87 -0.83
CA GLU A 108 16.60 -2.43 -0.57
C GLU A 108 16.07 -2.09 0.83
N SER A 109 14.99 -2.76 1.25
CA SER A 109 14.37 -2.51 2.56
C SER A 109 15.28 -2.98 3.69
N SER A 110 15.84 -4.18 3.56
CA SER A 110 16.78 -4.76 4.53
C SER A 110 18.09 -3.97 4.62
N PHE A 111 18.59 -3.45 3.50
CA PHE A 111 19.75 -2.57 3.45
C PHE A 111 19.53 -1.31 4.26
N TRP A 112 18.46 -0.56 3.98
CA TRP A 112 18.19 0.70 4.66
C TRP A 112 17.87 0.51 6.15
N PHE A 113 17.33 -0.66 6.52
CA PHE A 113 17.17 -1.05 7.92
C PHE A 113 18.52 -1.28 8.62
N GLU A 114 19.47 -1.96 7.96
CA GLU A 114 20.83 -2.14 8.48
C GLU A 114 21.54 -0.78 8.67
N VAL A 115 21.41 0.13 7.70
CA VAL A 115 21.94 1.49 7.80
C VAL A 115 21.32 2.27 8.95
N TYR A 116 20.02 2.07 9.23
CA TYR A 116 19.31 2.72 10.36
C TYR A 116 19.71 2.16 11.73
N GLU A 117 20.04 0.87 11.81
CA GLU A 117 20.49 0.22 13.04
C GLU A 117 21.97 0.41 13.34
N ASP A 118 22.75 0.95 12.41
CA ASP A 118 24.18 1.23 12.61
C ASP A 118 24.40 2.27 13.72
N ARG A 119 25.13 1.86 14.75
CA ARG A 119 25.49 2.70 15.90
C ARG A 119 26.98 2.99 15.94
N ASP A 120 27.33 4.16 16.46
CA ASP A 120 28.70 4.51 16.77
C ASP A 120 29.18 3.92 18.10
N ALA A 121 30.45 4.19 18.43
CA ALA A 121 31.06 3.77 19.68
C ALA A 121 30.44 4.46 20.91
N ALA A 122 29.71 5.57 20.72
CA ALA A 122 28.96 6.25 21.77
C ALA A 122 27.52 5.70 21.91
N GLY A 123 27.08 4.82 21.01
CA GLY A 123 25.74 4.24 20.98
C GLY A 123 24.72 5.03 20.16
N ASP A 124 25.13 6.12 19.53
CA ASP A 124 24.28 6.98 18.70
C ASP A 124 24.21 6.47 17.25
N ARG A 125 23.07 6.70 16.60
CA ARG A 125 22.83 6.23 15.23
C ARG A 125 23.56 7.11 14.22
N ARG A 126 24.53 6.54 13.49
CA ARG A 126 25.40 7.28 12.56
C ARG A 126 24.71 7.80 11.32
N PHE A 127 23.71 7.07 10.82
CA PHE A 127 23.06 7.31 9.51
C PHE A 127 21.54 7.47 9.63
N SER A 128 21.05 7.88 10.80
CA SER A 128 19.61 7.97 11.11
C SER A 128 18.83 8.82 10.11
N HIS A 129 19.33 9.99 9.74
CA HIS A 129 18.62 10.95 8.89
C HIS A 129 18.49 10.43 7.45
N VAL A 130 19.57 9.91 6.87
CA VAL A 130 19.53 9.32 5.52
C VAL A 130 18.69 8.07 5.48
N ALA A 131 18.83 7.19 6.47
CA ALA A 131 18.11 5.93 6.48
C ALA A 131 16.60 6.14 6.66
N LEU A 132 16.18 7.03 7.56
CA LEU A 132 14.76 7.38 7.72
C LEU A 132 14.21 8.03 6.46
N PHE A 133 14.97 8.93 5.84
CA PHE A 133 14.56 9.57 4.60
C PHE A 133 14.39 8.55 3.46
N ALA A 134 15.36 7.66 3.27
CA ALA A 134 15.30 6.61 2.26
C ALA A 134 14.14 5.62 2.52
N LEU A 135 13.96 5.18 3.78
CA LEU A 135 12.84 4.31 4.17
C LEU A 135 11.49 4.97 3.91
N ALA A 136 11.32 6.25 4.27
CA ALA A 136 10.07 6.98 4.04
C ALA A 136 9.77 7.10 2.53
N ILE A 137 10.78 7.38 1.71
CA ILE A 137 10.62 7.44 0.26
C ILE A 137 10.30 6.06 -0.34
N LEU A 138 10.99 5.00 0.11
CA LEU A 138 10.71 3.63 -0.33
C LEU A 138 9.33 3.15 0.12
N THR A 139 8.82 3.60 1.27
CA THR A 139 7.44 3.29 1.66
C THR A 139 6.41 3.92 0.73
N LEU A 140 6.71 5.09 0.14
CA LEU A 140 5.84 5.74 -0.84
C LEU A 140 5.75 4.92 -2.13
N SER A 141 6.89 4.40 -2.64
CA SER A 141 6.91 3.56 -3.83
C SER A 141 6.27 2.18 -3.59
N VAL A 142 6.56 1.56 -2.44
CA VAL A 142 5.99 0.26 -2.06
C VAL A 142 4.48 0.35 -1.80
N SER A 143 3.98 1.48 -1.28
CA SER A 143 2.55 1.68 -1.04
C SER A 143 1.72 1.53 -2.32
N ASN A 144 2.22 1.98 -3.48
CA ASN A 144 1.51 1.83 -4.74
C ASN A 144 1.40 0.35 -5.16
N ALA A 145 2.51 -0.38 -5.12
CA ALA A 145 2.53 -1.81 -5.45
C ALA A 145 1.68 -2.66 -4.50
N ALA A 146 1.66 -2.32 -3.21
CA ALA A 146 0.83 -2.99 -2.21
C ALA A 146 -0.67 -2.80 -2.47
N VAL A 147 -1.07 -1.61 -2.90
CA VAL A 147 -2.45 -1.30 -3.29
C VAL A 147 -2.85 -2.11 -4.53
N GLU A 148 -2.00 -2.16 -5.56
CA GLU A 148 -2.23 -2.97 -6.77
C GLU A 148 -2.32 -4.47 -6.46
N GLN A 149 -1.46 -4.99 -5.59
CA GLN A 149 -1.51 -6.39 -5.13
C GLN A 149 -2.82 -6.69 -4.39
N THR A 150 -3.31 -5.74 -3.58
CA THR A 150 -4.58 -5.86 -2.86
C THR A 150 -5.76 -5.86 -3.83
N PHE A 151 -5.77 -4.94 -4.81
CA PHE A 151 -6.80 -4.88 -5.85
C PHE A 151 -6.81 -6.13 -6.74
N SER A 152 -5.64 -6.66 -7.11
CA SER A 152 -5.52 -7.93 -7.82
C SER A 152 -6.10 -9.09 -7.01
N THR A 153 -5.78 -9.15 -5.71
CA THR A 153 -6.34 -10.16 -4.81
C THR A 153 -7.86 -10.06 -4.68
N VAL A 154 -8.39 -8.85 -4.55
CA VAL A 154 -9.83 -8.58 -4.54
C VAL A 154 -10.48 -9.00 -5.85
N THR A 155 -9.83 -8.70 -6.97
CA THR A 155 -10.32 -9.06 -8.30
C THR A 155 -10.41 -10.58 -8.42
N ILE A 156 -9.35 -11.32 -8.08
CA ILE A 156 -9.35 -12.79 -8.07
C ILE A 156 -10.47 -13.36 -7.18
N MET A 157 -10.67 -12.78 -5.99
CA MET A 157 -11.74 -13.19 -5.08
C MET A 157 -13.15 -12.93 -5.64
N LYS A 158 -13.32 -11.90 -6.47
CA LYS A 158 -14.60 -11.53 -7.09
C LYS A 158 -14.88 -12.23 -8.42
N THR A 159 -13.88 -12.45 -9.27
CA THR A 159 -14.11 -12.80 -10.69
C THR A 159 -13.96 -14.29 -11.00
N LYS A 160 -13.19 -15.08 -10.22
CA LYS A 160 -12.86 -16.46 -10.63
C LYS A 160 -13.59 -17.59 -9.91
N LEU A 161 -14.13 -17.37 -8.70
CA LEU A 161 -14.67 -18.48 -7.88
C LEU A 161 -16.03 -18.21 -7.20
N ARG A 162 -16.49 -16.95 -7.07
CA ARG A 162 -17.72 -16.62 -6.33
C ARG A 162 -18.45 -15.42 -6.92
N ASN A 163 -19.63 -15.66 -7.49
CA ASN A 163 -20.48 -14.61 -8.02
C ASN A 163 -21.10 -13.78 -6.87
N ARG A 164 -20.91 -12.45 -6.87
CA ARG A 164 -21.50 -11.45 -5.93
C ARG A 164 -21.27 -11.66 -4.41
N LEU A 165 -20.01 -11.61 -3.95
CA LEU A 165 -19.74 -11.41 -2.51
C LEU A 165 -20.10 -9.98 -2.05
N GLN A 166 -20.80 -9.88 -0.92
CA GLN A 166 -21.04 -8.59 -0.25
C GLN A 166 -19.72 -7.99 0.25
N CYS A 167 -19.59 -6.66 0.27
CA CYS A 167 -18.36 -5.97 0.66
C CYS A 167 -17.85 -6.39 2.05
N LYS A 168 -18.75 -6.57 3.03
CA LYS A 168 -18.39 -7.01 4.39
C LYS A 168 -17.75 -8.40 4.42
N THR A 169 -18.25 -9.31 3.59
CA THR A 169 -17.69 -10.67 3.47
C THR A 169 -16.34 -10.64 2.78
N LEU A 170 -16.18 -9.79 1.76
CA LEU A 170 -14.91 -9.60 1.08
C LEU A 170 -13.85 -9.02 2.03
N GLU A 171 -14.20 -8.00 2.81
CA GLU A 171 -13.32 -7.41 3.83
C GLU A 171 -12.87 -8.45 4.85
N SER A 172 -13.81 -9.24 5.38
CA SER A 172 -13.49 -10.31 6.33
C SER A 172 -12.57 -11.37 5.71
N LEU A 173 -12.78 -11.72 4.44
CA LEU A 173 -11.96 -12.71 3.73
C LEU A 173 -10.55 -12.20 3.47
N LEU A 174 -10.40 -10.92 3.11
CA LEU A 174 -9.11 -10.26 2.98
C LEU A 174 -8.37 -10.26 4.32
N GLN A 175 -9.03 -9.84 5.40
CA GLN A 175 -8.44 -9.82 6.74
C GLN A 175 -7.93 -11.20 7.14
N VAL A 176 -8.73 -12.26 6.93
CA VAL A 176 -8.30 -13.64 7.21
C VAL A 176 -7.10 -14.04 6.36
N LYS A 177 -7.12 -13.75 5.05
CA LYS A 177 -6.01 -14.08 4.16
C LYS A 177 -4.71 -13.37 4.56
N TYR A 178 -4.76 -12.08 4.90
CA TYR A 178 -3.58 -11.35 5.37
C TYR A 178 -3.12 -11.82 6.74
N CYS A 179 -4.03 -12.13 7.66
CA CYS A 179 -3.68 -12.69 8.98
C CYS A 179 -2.96 -14.03 8.86
N LEU A 180 -3.42 -14.92 7.96
CA LEU A 180 -2.79 -16.21 7.71
C LEU A 180 -1.40 -16.02 7.07
N LYS A 181 -1.30 -15.14 6.06
CA LYS A 181 -0.02 -14.79 5.41
C LYS A 181 0.99 -14.22 6.41
N TRP A 182 0.57 -13.32 7.29
CA TRP A 182 1.42 -12.73 8.32
C TRP A 182 1.92 -13.77 9.34
N ARG A 183 1.10 -14.78 9.65
CA ARG A 183 1.49 -15.91 10.51
C ARG A 183 2.33 -16.97 9.78
N GLY A 184 2.61 -16.80 8.48
CA GLY A 184 3.27 -17.81 7.66
C GLY A 184 2.49 -19.13 7.58
N GLN A 185 1.16 -19.07 7.74
CA GLN A 185 0.28 -20.23 7.72
C GLN A 185 -0.59 -20.25 6.46
N ASP A 186 -0.84 -21.44 5.95
CA ASP A 186 -1.74 -21.69 4.84
C ASP A 186 -3.06 -22.27 5.36
N CYS A 187 -4.07 -22.34 4.48
CA CYS A 187 -5.36 -22.94 4.80
C CYS A 187 -5.25 -24.41 5.27
N SER A 188 -4.17 -25.11 4.91
CA SER A 188 -3.86 -26.48 5.32
C SER A 188 -3.23 -26.56 6.72
N SER A 189 -2.41 -25.58 7.10
CA SER A 189 -1.73 -25.57 8.40
C SER A 189 -2.49 -24.81 9.49
N PHE A 190 -3.55 -24.09 9.11
CA PHE A 190 -4.40 -23.37 10.05
C PHE A 190 -5.21 -24.30 10.96
N HIS A 191 -4.87 -24.28 12.26
CA HIS A 191 -5.62 -24.99 13.30
C HIS A 191 -6.60 -24.05 13.98
N ARG A 192 -7.89 -24.40 13.95
CA ARG A 192 -8.97 -23.59 14.55
C ARG A 192 -8.85 -23.60 16.06
N THR A 193 -8.93 -22.43 16.70
CA THR A 193 -8.98 -22.38 18.17
C THR A 193 -10.36 -22.83 18.68
N PRO A 194 -10.44 -23.40 19.90
CA PRO A 194 -11.72 -23.80 20.50
C PRO A 194 -12.74 -22.66 20.59
N GLN A 195 -12.25 -21.43 20.79
CA GLN A 195 -13.07 -20.22 20.80
C GLN A 195 -13.72 -19.91 19.44
N MET A 196 -13.04 -20.20 18.33
CA MET A 196 -13.62 -20.06 16.98
C MET A 196 -14.72 -21.09 16.73
N LEU A 197 -14.56 -22.31 17.26
CA LEU A 197 -15.57 -23.36 17.15
C LEU A 197 -16.81 -23.04 17.99
N GLN A 198 -16.66 -22.46 19.17
CA GLN A 198 -17.80 -21.98 19.98
C GLN A 198 -18.64 -20.90 19.29
N LYS A 199 -18.01 -20.09 18.43
CA LYS A 199 -18.71 -19.07 17.63
C LYS A 199 -19.49 -19.68 16.45
N PHE A 200 -19.19 -20.91 16.05
CA PHE A 200 -19.99 -21.72 15.12
C PHE A 200 -21.16 -22.38 15.85
N ASN A 201 -22.14 -21.59 16.29
CA ASN A 201 -23.34 -22.08 16.95
C ASN A 201 -24.60 -21.83 16.11
N SER A 202 -25.72 -22.45 16.51
CA SER A 202 -27.00 -22.42 15.80
C SER A 202 -27.55 -21.01 15.54
N ASN A 203 -27.09 -20.00 16.31
CA ASN A 203 -27.46 -18.60 16.09
C ASN A 203 -26.90 -18.04 14.76
N MET A 204 -25.82 -18.63 14.23
CA MET A 204 -25.24 -18.28 12.93
C MET A 204 -26.12 -18.73 11.75
N ILE A 205 -26.82 -19.87 11.89
CA ILE A 205 -27.63 -20.50 10.82
C ILE A 205 -29.09 -20.05 10.90
N SER A 206 -29.55 -19.57 12.07
CA SER A 206 -30.94 -19.16 12.26
C SER A 206 -31.26 -17.84 11.51
N PRO A 207 -32.38 -17.74 10.77
CA PRO A 207 -32.74 -16.54 10.00
C PRO A 207 -33.04 -15.28 10.84
N ARG A 208 -33.08 -15.38 12.18
CA ARG A 208 -33.67 -14.37 13.07
C ARG A 208 -32.76 -13.18 13.44
N ASN A 209 -31.44 -13.23 13.20
CA ASN A 209 -30.51 -12.19 13.67
C ASN A 209 -30.04 -11.21 12.58
N ARG A 210 -30.96 -10.58 11.84
CA ARG A 210 -30.62 -9.43 10.97
C ARG A 210 -30.39 -8.12 11.73
N THR A 211 -30.74 -8.03 13.02
CA THR A 211 -30.72 -6.77 13.78
C THR A 211 -29.49 -6.57 14.68
N ALA A 212 -28.63 -7.58 14.88
CA ALA A 212 -27.52 -7.51 15.85
C ALA A 212 -26.17 -6.99 15.29
N TRP A 213 -26.12 -6.46 14.06
CA TRP A 213 -24.85 -6.04 13.42
C TRP A 213 -24.36 -4.64 13.79
N LYS A 214 -24.94 -3.99 14.83
CA LYS A 214 -24.56 -2.62 15.23
C LYS A 214 -23.39 -2.52 16.23
N LEU A 215 -22.78 -3.61 16.69
CA LEU A 215 -21.82 -3.55 17.81
C LEU A 215 -20.35 -3.88 17.49
N TYR A 216 -19.95 -3.90 16.22
CA TYR A 216 -18.52 -3.90 15.87
C TYR A 216 -18.16 -2.67 15.06
N SER A 217 -18.43 -1.49 15.64
CA SER A 217 -17.68 -0.28 15.31
C SER A 217 -16.30 -0.42 15.94
N TRP A 218 -15.31 -0.80 15.14
CA TRP A 218 -13.90 -0.74 15.53
C TRP A 218 -13.57 0.73 15.82
N LYS A 219 -13.38 1.09 17.10
CA LYS A 219 -12.75 2.36 17.46
C LYS A 219 -11.24 2.13 17.43
N PRO A 220 -10.48 2.78 16.54
CA PRO A 220 -9.02 2.72 16.60
C PRO A 220 -8.60 3.43 17.89
N THR A 221 -8.13 2.66 18.86
CA THR A 221 -7.45 3.21 20.04
C THR A 221 -6.06 3.58 19.58
N PHE A 222 -5.89 4.83 19.14
CA PHE A 222 -4.57 5.45 19.10
C PHE A 222 -4.10 5.61 20.54
N LEU A 223 -3.10 4.81 20.92
CA LEU A 223 -2.30 5.00 22.11
C LEU A 223 -1.35 6.16 21.88
N VAL A 224 -1.60 7.31 22.51
CA VAL A 224 -0.62 8.26 23.08
C VAL A 224 -1.40 9.06 24.15
N PRO A 225 -0.87 9.47 25.31
CA PRO A 225 0.51 9.86 25.61
C PRO A 225 1.46 8.74 26.04
#